data_AF-A0A661FSF5-F1
#
_entry.id   AF-A0A661FSF5-F1
#
_cell.length_a   1.000
_cell.length_b   1.000
_cell.length_c   1.000
_cell.angle_alpha   90.00
_cell.angle_beta   90.00
_cell.angle_gamma   90.00
#
_symmetry.space_group_name_H-M   'P 1'
#
loop_
_entity.id
_entity.type
_entity.pdbx_description
1 polymer ?
#
loop_
_entity_poly.entity_id
_entity_poly.type
_entity_poly.pdbx_seq_one_letter_code
_entity_poly.pdbx_strand_id
1 'polypeptide(L)' 'MSDYEFIDHSYDVVVIGAGGAGLRATFGLAEGGFSTACITKVFPTRSHTVAAQGGISA' A
#
# COMPACT_ATOMS: atom_id res chain seq x y z
N MET A 1 13.29 21.54 20.58
CA MET A 1 12.84 20.14 20.54
C MET A 1 11.60 20.14 19.66
N SER A 2 11.45 19.22 18.70
CA SER A 2 10.26 19.15 17.84
C SER A 2 9.00 18.95 18.70
N ASP A 3 7.90 19.68 18.42
CA ASP A 3 6.60 19.54 19.11
C ASP A 3 5.86 18.23 18.77
N TYR A 4 6.47 17.35 17.97
CA TYR A 4 5.89 16.11 17.49
C TYR A 4 6.59 14.89 18.10
N GLU A 5 5.78 13.97 18.61
CA GLU A 5 6.21 12.61 18.95
C GLU A 5 6.47 11.81 17.68
N PHE A 6 7.60 11.10 17.63
CA PHE A 6 7.93 10.19 16.55
C PHE A 6 7.60 8.76 16.98
N ILE A 7 6.96 8.01 16.07
CA ILE A 7 6.63 6.61 16.27
C ILE A 7 7.40 5.80 15.24
N ASP A 8 8.31 4.95 15.70
CA ASP A 8 9.11 4.08 14.85
C ASP A 8 8.47 2.69 14.69
N HIS A 9 8.47 2.18 13.47
CA HIS A 9 8.00 0.84 13.14
C HIS A 9 9.04 0.11 12.27
N SER A 10 9.09 -1.22 12.36
CA SER A 10 9.98 -2.05 11.55
C SER A 10 9.19 -3.14 10.83
N TYR A 11 9.43 -3.26 9.52
CA TYR A 11 8.83 -4.23 8.60
C TYR A 11 9.90 -4.65 7.60
N ASP A 12 9.75 -5.84 7.01
CA ASP A 12 10.64 -6.28 5.93
C ASP A 12 10.44 -5.40 4.68
N VAL A 13 9.17 -5.04 4.41
CA VAL A 13 8.81 -4.18 3.28
C VAL A 13 7.70 -3.20 3.65
N VAL A 14 7.81 -1.96 3.16
CA VAL A 14 6.76 -0.94 3.25
C VAL A 14 6.30 -0.55 1.84
N VAL A 15 5.01 -0.71 1.56
CA VAL A 15 4.36 -0.29 0.32
C VAL A 15 3.59 1.01 0.57
N ILE A 16 3.91 2.06 -0.19
CA ILE A 16 3.23 3.36 -0.10
C ILE A 16 2.25 3.50 -1.27
N GLY A 17 0.96 3.51 -0.96
CA GLY A 17 -0.15 3.58 -1.89
C GLY A 17 -0.91 2.25 -1.98
N ALA A 18 -2.24 2.32 -1.85
CA ALA A 18 -3.13 1.16 -1.90
C ALA A 18 -4.04 1.17 -3.15
N GLY A 19 -3.49 1.56 -4.30
CA GLY A 19 -4.11 1.34 -5.61
C GLY A 19 -3.94 -0.10 -6.09
N GLY A 20 -4.33 -0.41 -7.33
CA GLY A 20 -4.25 -1.79 -7.86
C GLY A 20 -2.85 -2.42 -7.74
N ALA A 21 -1.81 -1.67 -8.13
CA ALA A 21 -0.42 -2.14 -8.03
C ALA A 21 0.03 -2.33 -6.58
N GLY A 22 -0.28 -1.37 -5.70
CA GLY A 22 0.15 -1.40 -4.30
C GLY A 22 -0.49 -2.53 -3.51
N LEU A 23 -1.79 -2.77 -3.72
CA LEU A 23 -2.49 -3.91 -3.10
C LEU A 23 -1.94 -5.24 -3.62
N ARG A 24 -1.69 -5.37 -4.93
CA ARG A 24 -1.14 -6.62 -5.49
C ARG A 24 0.26 -6.93 -4.96
N ALA A 25 1.12 -5.91 -4.88
CA ALA A 25 2.45 -6.02 -4.31
C ALA A 25 2.41 -6.38 -2.82
N THR A 26 1.62 -5.64 -2.02
CA THR A 26 1.46 -5.89 -0.58
C THR A 26 1.00 -7.32 -0.32
N PHE A 27 -0.04 -7.78 -1.03
CA PHE A 27 -0.57 -9.12 -0.87
C PHE A 27 0.47 -10.18 -1.27
N GLY A 28 1.17 -10.01 -2.39
CA GLY A 28 2.20 -10.97 -2.82
C GLY A 28 3.37 -11.08 -1.83
N LEU A 29 3.78 -9.97 -1.22
CA LEU A 29 4.83 -9.96 -0.19
C LEU A 29 4.36 -10.64 1.09
N ALA A 30 3.14 -10.34 1.55
CA ALA A 30 2.56 -11.00 2.71
C ALA A 30 2.36 -12.51 2.50
N GLU A 31 1.90 -12.92 1.32
CA GLU A 31 1.78 -14.33 0.91
C GLU A 31 3.15 -15.03 0.87
N GLY A 32 4.20 -14.30 0.47
CA GLY A 32 5.59 -14.75 0.52
C GLY A 32 6.19 -14.86 1.93
N GLY A 33 5.42 -14.53 2.98
CA GLY A 33 5.85 -14.62 4.38
C GLY A 33 6.59 -13.39 4.91
N PHE A 34 6.65 -12.29 4.14
CA PHE A 34 7.29 -11.05 4.58
C PHE A 34 6.35 -10.23 5.46
N SER A 35 6.89 -9.70 6.56
CA SER A 35 6.23 -8.67 7.36
C SER A 35 6.11 -7.40 6.52
N THR A 36 4.89 -7.10 6.04
CA THR A 36 4.64 -6.04 5.05
C THR A 36 3.64 -5.02 5.56
N ALA A 37 3.99 -3.74 5.53
CA ALA A 37 3.07 -2.64 5.81
C ALA A 37 2.57 -2.00 4.50
N CYS A 38 1.26 -1.72 4.42
CA CYS A 38 0.67 -0.92 3.35
C CYS A 38 0.15 0.40 3.92
N ILE A 39 0.75 1.51 3.50
CA ILE A 39 0.38 2.86 3.95
C ILE A 39 -0.33 3.57 2.83
N THR A 40 -1.52 4.10 3.09
CA THR A 40 -2.30 4.85 2.11
C THR A 40 -3.00 6.04 2.75
N LYS A 41 -3.05 7.15 2.01
CA LYS A 41 -3.77 8.37 2.43
C LYS A 41 -5.29 8.18 2.46
N VAL A 42 -5.81 7.31 1.60
CA VAL A 42 -7.25 7.06 1.44
C VAL A 42 -7.55 5.58 1.60
N PHE A 43 -8.79 5.26 1.98
CA PHE A 43 -9.27 3.88 1.98
C PHE A 43 -9.03 3.23 0.59
N PRO A 44 -8.53 1.99 0.49
CA PRO A 44 -7.96 1.46 -0.76
C PRO A 44 -8.88 1.53 -1.99
N THR A 45 -10.18 1.26 -1.82
CA THR A 45 -11.16 1.33 -2.92
C THR A 45 -11.51 2.76 -3.36
N ARG A 46 -10.93 3.79 -2.73
CA ARG A 46 -11.00 5.20 -3.16
C ARG A 46 -9.71 5.67 -3.86
N SER A 47 -8.81 4.76 -4.20
CA SER A 47 -7.67 5.06 -5.07
C SER A 47 -8.13 5.36 -6.50
N HIS A 48 -7.34 6.10 -7.28
CA HIS A 48 -7.71 6.46 -8.66
C HIS A 48 -7.85 5.24 -9.60
N THR A 49 -7.27 4.08 -9.23
CA THR A 49 -7.50 2.82 -9.96
C THR A 49 -8.99 2.47 -10.02
N VAL A 50 -9.81 2.87 -9.04
CA VAL A 50 -11.27 2.63 -9.05
C VAL A 50 -11.99 3.30 -10.23
N ALA A 51 -11.41 4.36 -10.79
CA ALA A 51 -12.00 5.11 -11.89
C ALA A 51 -11.71 4.52 -13.27
N ALA A 52 -10.94 3.43 -13.37
CA ALA A 52 -10.63 2.79 -14.65
C ALA A 52 -11.89 2.18 -15.29
N GLN A 53 -12.14 2.46 -16.58
CA GLN A 53 -13.35 2.03 -17.29
C GLN A 53 -13.11 1.13 -18.51
N GLY A 54 -11.97 1.30 -19.21
CA GLY A 54 -11.72 0.60 -20.48
C GLY A 54 -11.48 -0.91 -20.30
N GLY A 55 -10.43 -1.27 -19.57
CA GLY A 55 -10.00 -2.66 -19.38
C GLY A 55 -8.49 -2.75 -19.23
N ILE A 56 -7.97 -3.98 -19.16
CA ILE A 56 -6.54 -4.28 -19.18
C ILE A 56 -6.23 -5.09 -20.44
N SER A 57 -5.21 -4.69 -21.20
CA SER A 57 -4.73 -5.47 -22.35
C SER A 57 -3.90 -6.67 -21.86
N ALA A 58 -3.97 -7.78 -22.60
CA ALA A 58 -3.16 -8.98 -22.38
C ALA A 58 -1.91 -8.97 -23.26
#